data_AF-A0A7C4E1N6-F1
#
_entry.id   AF-A0A7C4E1N6-F1
#
_cell.length_a   1.000
_cell.length_b   1.000
_cell.length_c   1.000
_cell.angle_alpha   90.00
_cell.angle_beta   90.00
_cell.angle_gamma   90.00
#
_symmetry.space_group_name_H-M   'P 1'
#
loop_
_entity.id
_entity.type
_entity.pdbx_description
1 polymer ?
#
loop_
_entity_poly.entity_id
_entity_poly.type
_entity_poly.pdbx_seq_one_letter_code
_entity_poly.pdbx_strand_id
1 'polypeptide(L)' 'NVGVKGLQVIRASAQYFPFRKGVFDFALCLDVLEHLSKPREVAAEIYRVIKSEALVAI' A
#
# COMPACT_ATOMS: atom_id res chain seq x y z
N ASN A 1 3.47 -18.79 15.35
CA ASN A 1 3.35 -17.42 14.81
C ASN A 1 4.74 -16.84 14.61
N VAL A 2 5.27 -16.93 13.39
CA VAL A 2 6.60 -16.41 13.05
C VAL A 2 6.47 -14.89 12.94
N GLY A 3 6.75 -14.17 14.03
CA GLY A 3 6.66 -12.71 14.08
C GLY A 3 8.01 -12.06 13.83
N VAL A 4 8.12 -11.24 12.79
CA VAL A 4 9.25 -10.32 12.62
C VAL A 4 9.04 -9.11 13.52
N LYS A 5 10.01 -8.82 14.40
CA LYS A 5 9.94 -7.67 15.31
C LYS A 5 9.85 -6.36 14.49
N GLY A 6 8.85 -5.53 14.79
CA GLY A 6 8.61 -4.26 14.07
C GLY A 6 7.65 -4.36 12.89
N LEU A 7 7.15 -5.55 12.54
CA LEU A 7 6.12 -5.71 11.52
C LEU A 7 4.72 -5.68 12.15
N GLN A 8 3.86 -4.80 11.64
CA GLN A 8 2.43 -4.79 11.93
C GLN A 8 1.65 -5.17 10.67
N VAL A 9 0.62 -5.99 10.82
CA VAL A 9 -0.23 -6.43 9.72
C VAL A 9 -1.67 -6.03 10.03
N ILE A 10 -2.34 -5.50 9.02
CA ILE A 10 -3.77 -5.17 9.09
C ILE A 10 -4.52 -5.84 7.96
N ARG A 11 -5.81 -6.10 8.15
CA ARG A 11 -6.73 -6.52 7.09
C ARG A 11 -7.50 -5.30 6.61
N ALA A 12 -7.37 -4.97 5.32
CA ALA A 12 -8.06 -3.85 4.69
C ALA A 12 -8.37 -4.16 3.21
N SER A 13 -9.20 -3.34 2.58
CA SER A 13 -9.40 -3.37 1.12
C SER A 13 -8.27 -2.62 0.43
N ALA A 14 -7.81 -3.11 -0.71
CA ALA A 14 -6.83 -2.38 -1.53
C ALA A 14 -7.41 -1.10 -2.16
N GLN A 15 -8.73 -0.99 -2.26
CA GLN A 15 -9.41 0.23 -2.73
C GLN A 15 -9.54 1.31 -1.65
N TYR A 16 -9.27 0.98 -0.38
CA TYR A 16 -9.28 1.94 0.71
C TYR A 16 -8.36 1.49 1.83
N PHE A 17 -7.20 2.13 1.95
CA PHE A 17 -6.27 1.88 3.03
C PHE A 17 -6.63 2.76 4.25
N PRO A 18 -6.71 2.20 5.47
CA PRO A 18 -7.08 2.94 6.68
C PRO A 18 -5.92 3.78 7.23
N PHE A 19 -5.21 4.47 6.35
CA PHE A 19 -4.09 5.34 6.65
C PHE A 19 -4.37 6.76 6.16
N ARG A 20 -3.77 7.75 6.83
CA ARG A 20 -3.86 9.15 6.39
C ARG A 20 -3.05 9.34 5.10
N LYS A 21 -3.31 10.46 4.41
CA LYS A 21 -2.50 10.88 3.26
C LYS A 21 -1.05 11.14 3.68
N GLY A 22 -0.06 10.73 2.89
CA GLY A 22 1.32 11.17 3.09
C GLY A 22 2.04 10.63 4.32
N VAL A 23 1.81 9.37 4.71
CA VAL A 23 2.38 8.80 5.94
C VAL A 23 3.54 7.84 5.69
N PHE A 24 3.59 7.17 4.54
CA PHE A 24 4.65 6.20 4.23
C PHE A 24 5.74 6.81 3.34
N ASP A 25 6.99 6.53 3.67
CA ASP A 25 8.18 6.88 2.87
C ASP A 25 8.44 5.87 1.74
N PHE A 26 7.80 4.69 1.79
CA PHE A 26 7.99 3.61 0.84
C PHE A 26 6.73 2.76 0.68
N ALA A 27 6.47 2.26 -0.53
CA ALA A 27 5.41 1.29 -0.81
C ALA A 27 5.93 0.13 -1.70
N LEU A 28 5.51 -1.09 -1.34
CA LEU A 28 5.72 -2.33 -2.10
C LEU A 28 4.36 -2.90 -2.53
N CYS A 29 4.19 -3.17 -3.82
CA CYS A 29 2.99 -3.83 -4.36
C CYS A 29 3.40 -4.92 -5.35
N LEU A 30 3.83 -6.07 -4.83
CA LEU A 30 4.43 -7.14 -5.62
C LEU A 30 3.37 -8.11 -6.14
N ASP A 31 3.24 -8.22 -7.47
CA ASP A 31 2.34 -9.17 -8.16
C ASP A 31 0.89 -9.12 -7.64
N VAL A 32 0.36 -7.91 -7.39
CA VAL A 32 -1.01 -7.70 -6.89
C VAL A 32 -1.92 -7.03 -7.91
N LEU A 33 -1.47 -5.95 -8.56
CA LEU A 33 -2.34 -5.07 -9.33
C LEU A 33 -3.02 -5.79 -10.50
N GLU A 34 -2.34 -6.70 -11.16
CA GLU A 34 -2.81 -7.49 -12.30
C GLU A 34 -4.02 -8.39 -11.96
N HIS A 35 -4.22 -8.70 -10.69
CA HIS A 35 -5.33 -9.52 -10.21
C HIS A 35 -6.56 -8.70 -9.83
N LEU A 36 -6.46 -7.36 -9.80
CA LEU A 36 -7.54 -6.50 -9.35
C LEU A 36 -8.47 -6.11 -10.50
N SER A 37 -9.77 -6.01 -10.21
CA SER A 37 -10.76 -5.47 -11.14
C SER A 37 -10.60 -3.97 -11.39
N LYS A 38 -9.98 -3.25 -10.46
CA LYS A 38 -9.82 -1.79 -10.45
C LYS A 38 -8.38 -1.38 -10.10
N PRO A 39 -7.38 -1.81 -10.87
CA PRO A 39 -5.96 -1.63 -10.51
C PRO A 39 -5.55 -0.15 -10.41
N ARG A 40 -6.13 0.71 -11.25
CA ARG A 40 -5.86 2.16 -11.23
C ARG A 40 -6.38 2.84 -9.96
N GLU A 41 -7.53 2.41 -9.43
CA GLU A 41 -8.05 2.94 -8.17
C GLU A 41 -7.13 2.57 -7.01
N VAL A 42 -6.60 1.35 -7.01
CA VAL A 42 -5.63 0.90 -6.00
C VAL A 42 -4.29 1.60 -6.14
N ALA A 43 -3.78 1.82 -7.35
CA ALA A 43 -2.56 2.60 -7.57
C ALA A 43 -2.72 4.06 -7.09
N ALA A 44 -3.88 4.67 -7.32
CA ALA A 44 -4.20 6.00 -6.79
C ALA A 44 -4.27 5.98 -5.26
N GLU A 45 -4.73 4.88 -4.66
CA GLU A 45 -4.81 4.75 -3.22
C GLU A 45 -3.43 4.52 -2.55
N ILE A 46 -2.54 3.78 -3.20
CA ILE A 46 -1.11 3.72 -2.85
C ILE A 46 -0.52 5.13 -2.89
N TYR A 47 -0.75 5.87 -3.98
CA TYR A 47 -0.27 7.24 -4.13
C TYR A 47 -0.80 8.19 -3.05
N ARG A 48 -2.03 8.00 -2.57
CA ARG A 48 -2.58 8.83 -1.48
C ARG A 48 -1.80 8.64 -0.19
N VAL A 49 -1.47 7.40 0.20
CA VAL A 49 -0.91 7.12 1.53
C VAL A 49 0.61 7.34 1.61
N ILE A 50 1.30 7.43 0.48
CA ILE A 50 2.72 7.75 0.43
C ILE A 50 2.99 9.26 0.46
N LYS A 51 4.17 9.66 0.95
CA LYS A 51 4.67 11.04 0.89
C LYS A 51 5.07 11.42 -0.54
N SER A 52 5.18 12.72 -0.82
CA SER A 52 5.52 13.23 -2.17
C SER A 52 6.86 12.71 -2.71
N GLU A 53 7.84 12.50 -1.83
CA GLU A 53 9.20 12.02 -2.17
C GLU A 53 9.38 10.50 -1.97
N ALA A 54 8.28 9.77 -1.75
CA ALA A 54 8.34 8.35 -1.44
C ALA A 54 8.74 7.52 -2.67
N LEU A 55 9.49 6.44 -2.42
CA LEU A 55 9.78 5.43 -3.44
C LEU A 55 8.62 4.42 -3.51
N VAL A 56 8.26 4.02 -4.73
CA VAL A 56 7.23 3.03 -4.99
C VAL A 56 7.82 1.95 -5.90
N ALA A 57 7.72 0.69 -5.47
CA ALA A 57 8.01 -0.47 -6.31
C ALA A 57 6.75 -1.32 -6.48
N ILE A 58 6.39 -1.55 -7.73
CA ILE A 58 5.21 -2.30 -8.19
C ILE A 58 5.71 -3.35 -9.18
#